data_AF-A0A2M8ISY6-F1
#
_entry.id   AF-A0A2M8ISY6-F1
#
_cell.length_a   1.000
_cell.length_b   1.000
_cell.length_c   1.000
_cell.angle_alpha   90.00
_cell.angle_beta   90.00
_cell.angle_gamma   90.00
#
_symmetry.space_group_name_H-M   'P 1'
#
loop_
_entity.id
_entity.type
_entity.pdbx_description
1 polymer ?
#
loop_
_entity_poly.entity_id
_entity_poly.type
_entity_poly.pdbx_seq_one_letter_code
_entity_poly.pdbx_strand_id
1 'polypeptide(L)'
;MATKRSVGTLGEADLKGKKVFVRADLNVPLDDAQKITDDTRIRASVPTIKFLLEKGAKVILASHLGRPKGVTPKYSLKPLVPRLSELLGVEVVMANDCIGEEVEKLAAALPEGGVLLLENVRFYKEAE
;
A
#
# COMPACT_ATOMS: atom_id res chain seq x y z
N MET A 1 22.83 -13.50 5.55
CA MET A 1 21.40 -13.18 5.74
C MET A 1 21.31 -11.83 6.43
N ALA A 2 20.44 -10.93 5.98
CA ALA A 2 20.22 -9.67 6.68
C ALA A 2 19.54 -9.93 8.04
N THR A 3 20.04 -9.32 9.10
CA THR A 3 19.43 -9.39 10.44
C THR A 3 18.04 -8.73 10.39
N LYS A 4 17.01 -9.44 10.86
CA LYS A 4 15.67 -8.88 11.00
C LYS A 4 15.71 -7.76 12.04
N ARG A 5 15.20 -6.58 11.69
CA ARG A 5 15.07 -5.43 12.59
C ARG A 5 13.59 -5.05 12.71
N SER A 6 13.19 -4.55 13.88
CA SER A 6 11.86 -3.99 14.07
C SER A 6 11.77 -2.62 13.41
N VAL A 7 10.62 -2.30 12.79
CA VAL A 7 10.42 -1.01 12.10
C VAL A 7 10.71 0.18 13.00
N GLY A 8 10.31 0.13 14.28
CA GLY A 8 10.57 1.20 15.25
C GLY A 8 12.03 1.39 15.65
N THR A 9 12.94 0.49 15.21
CA THR A 9 14.39 0.63 15.43
C THR A 9 15.11 1.26 14.24
N LEU A 10 14.38 1.61 13.18
CA LEU A 10 14.93 2.24 11.97
C LEU A 10 14.90 3.75 12.14
N GLY A 11 16.05 4.40 11.94
CA GLY A 11 16.17 5.86 11.99
C GLY A 11 15.95 6.51 10.62
N GLU A 12 16.04 7.85 10.58
CA GLU A 12 16.01 8.60 9.32
C GLU A 12 17.14 8.17 8.37
N ALA A 13 18.35 7.95 8.89
CA ALA A 13 19.49 7.47 8.10
C ALA A 13 19.24 6.08 7.48
N ASP A 14 18.38 5.25 8.09
CA ASP A 14 18.02 3.95 7.56
C ASP A 14 16.98 4.04 6.43
N LEU A 15 16.15 5.10 6.39
CA LEU A 15 14.90 5.15 5.62
C LEU A 15 14.81 6.28 4.57
N LYS A 16 15.49 7.40 4.79
CA LYS A 16 15.41 8.58 3.92
C LYS A 16 15.80 8.25 2.48
N GLY A 17 14.93 8.61 1.54
CA GLY A 17 15.09 8.37 0.10
C GLY A 17 14.94 6.90 -0.32
N LYS A 18 14.78 5.95 0.62
CA LYS A 18 14.66 4.53 0.31
C LYS A 18 13.23 4.15 -0.03
N LYS A 19 13.10 3.19 -0.93
CA LYS A 19 11.83 2.53 -1.26
C LYS A 19 11.55 1.43 -0.24
N VAL A 20 10.44 1.54 0.48
CA VAL A 20 10.01 0.59 1.50
C VAL A 20 8.75 -0.11 1.05
N PHE A 21 8.84 -1.42 0.84
CA PHE A 21 7.68 -2.26 0.56
C PHE A 21 6.97 -2.63 1.87
N VAL A 22 5.68 -2.36 1.94
CA VAL A 22 4.84 -2.62 3.12
C VAL A 22 3.67 -3.49 2.70
N ARG A 23 3.63 -4.72 3.21
CA ARG A 23 2.46 -5.60 3.09
C ARG A 23 1.49 -5.27 4.22
N ALA A 24 0.43 -4.53 3.92
CA ALA A 24 -0.57 -4.08 4.89
C ALA A 24 -1.84 -4.94 4.82
N ASP A 25 -2.60 -5.05 5.92
CA ASP A 25 -3.96 -5.61 5.87
C ASP A 25 -4.94 -4.48 5.54
N LEU A 26 -5.36 -4.42 4.27
CA LEU A 26 -6.36 -3.49 3.76
C LEU A 26 -7.61 -4.25 3.29
N ASN A 27 -7.79 -5.50 3.74
CA ASN A 27 -8.95 -6.31 3.37
C ASN A 27 -10.18 -5.85 4.17
N VAL A 28 -10.83 -4.79 3.70
CA VAL A 28 -12.00 -4.15 4.32
C VAL A 28 -13.31 -4.56 3.63
N PRO A 29 -14.44 -4.55 4.34
CA PRO A 29 -15.74 -4.73 3.72
C PRO A 29 -16.10 -3.51 2.84
N LEU A 30 -16.59 -3.80 1.64
CA LEU A 30 -17.16 -2.82 0.71
C LEU A 30 -18.64 -3.11 0.50
N ASP A 31 -19.46 -2.07 0.36
CA ASP A 31 -20.86 -2.19 -0.06
C ASP A 31 -21.01 -2.39 -1.58
N ASP A 32 -22.24 -2.53 -2.06
CA ASP A 32 -22.56 -2.70 -3.49
C ASP A 32 -22.13 -1.50 -4.35
N ALA A 33 -21.97 -0.32 -3.75
CA ALA A 33 -21.47 0.90 -4.39
C ALA A 33 -19.94 1.05 -4.28
N GLN A 34 -19.22 0.01 -3.84
CA GLN A 34 -17.77 0.00 -3.60
C GLN A 34 -17.30 1.00 -2.53
N LYS A 35 -18.17 1.39 -1.61
CA LYS A 35 -17.80 2.23 -0.47
C LYS A 35 -17.36 1.38 0.71
N ILE A 36 -16.35 1.85 1.42
CA ILE A 36 -15.85 1.21 2.64
C ILE A 36 -16.90 1.35 3.73
N THR A 37 -17.34 0.23 4.31
CA THR A 37 -18.30 0.22 5.42
C THR A 37 -17.62 0.14 6.80
N ASP A 38 -16.39 -0.37 6.86
CA ASP A 38 -15.54 -0.39 8.04
C ASP A 38 -14.08 -0.18 7.65
N ASP A 39 -13.47 0.89 8.14
CA ASP A 39 -12.09 1.29 7.82
C ASP A 39 -11.08 0.93 8.93
N THR A 40 -11.47 0.15 9.94
CA THR A 40 -10.64 -0.19 11.11
C THR A 40 -9.27 -0.75 10.70
N ARG A 41 -9.23 -1.62 9.69
CA ARG A 41 -7.97 -2.22 9.19
C ARG A 41 -7.06 -1.21 8.49
N ILE A 42 -7.65 -0.26 7.76
CA ILE A 42 -6.91 0.83 7.13
C ILE A 42 -6.26 1.68 8.23
N ARG A 43 -7.06 2.10 9.22
CA ARG A 43 -6.56 2.90 10.35
C ARG A 43 -5.48 2.19 11.15
N ALA A 44 -5.57 0.88 11.32
CA ALA A 44 -4.54 0.10 12.01
C ALA A 44 -3.19 0.11 11.28
N SER A 45 -3.17 0.29 9.95
CA SER A 45 -1.94 0.36 9.15
C SER A 45 -1.32 1.76 9.11
N VAL A 46 -2.11 2.81 9.37
CA VAL A 46 -1.71 4.23 9.26
C VAL A 46 -0.48 4.59 10.12
N PRO A 47 -0.35 4.18 11.40
CA PRO A 47 0.80 4.57 12.23
C PRO A 47 2.14 4.14 11.64
N THR A 48 2.22 2.92 11.11
CA THR A 48 3.43 2.40 10.48
C THR A 48 3.76 3.16 9.21
N ILE A 49 2.75 3.47 8.38
CA ILE A 49 2.95 4.20 7.13
C ILE A 49 3.42 5.63 7.43
N LYS A 50 2.76 6.34 8.35
CA LYS A 50 3.17 7.69 8.77
C LYS A 50 4.58 7.72 9.32
N PHE A 51 4.95 6.75 10.16
CA PHE A 51 6.32 6.64 10.66
C PHE A 51 7.35 6.56 9.52
N LEU A 52 7.09 5.78 8.47
CA LEU A 52 8.00 5.66 7.33
C LEU A 52 8.07 6.98 6.53
N LEU A 53 6.93 7.63 6.30
CA LEU A 53 6.85 8.90 5.58
C LEU A 53 7.56 10.03 6.32
N GLU A 54 7.38 10.13 7.64
CA GLU A 54 8.06 11.11 8.50
C GLU A 54 9.59 10.94 8.48
N LYS A 55 10.09 9.73 8.20
CA LYS A 55 11.52 9.44 8.04
C LYS A 55 12.02 9.59 6.60
N GLY A 56 11.20 10.15 5.70
CA GLY A 56 11.56 10.42 4.31
C GLY A 56 11.59 9.18 3.41
N ALA A 57 10.93 8.09 3.81
CA ALA A 57 10.81 6.90 2.98
C ALA A 57 9.81 7.12 1.82
N LYS A 58 10.00 6.35 0.77
CA LYS A 58 9.07 6.19 -0.35
C LYS A 58 8.31 4.90 -0.13
N VAL A 59 7.01 4.97 0.16
CA VAL A 59 6.26 3.79 0.63
C VAL A 59 5.52 3.12 -0.54
N ILE A 60 5.71 1.82 -0.71
CA ILE A 60 4.99 0.99 -1.67
C ILE A 60 4.12 0.01 -0.88
N LEU A 61 2.81 0.22 -0.91
CA LEU A 61 1.80 -0.57 -0.22
C LEU A 61 1.34 -1.72 -1.10
N ALA A 62 1.31 -2.93 -0.54
CA ALA A 62 0.68 -4.08 -1.15
C ALA A 62 -0.33 -4.68 -0.18
N SER A 63 -1.49 -5.05 -0.71
CA SER A 63 -2.50 -5.75 0.08
C SER A 63 -3.34 -6.66 -0.80
N HIS A 64 -4.26 -7.37 -0.17
CA HIS A 64 -5.27 -8.15 -0.84
C HIS A 64 -6.65 -7.66 -0.43
N LEU A 65 -7.63 -7.88 -1.30
CA LEU A 65 -9.04 -7.69 -1.00
C LEU A 65 -9.81 -8.95 -1.39
N GLY A 66 -10.51 -9.54 -0.43
CA GLY A 66 -11.27 -10.77 -0.62
C GLY A 66 -10.42 -11.94 -1.14
N ARG A 67 -11.09 -12.82 -1.91
CA ARG A 67 -10.50 -14.00 -2.57
C ARG A 67 -10.96 -14.07 -4.03
N PRO A 68 -10.42 -13.21 -4.90
CA PRO A 68 -10.74 -13.23 -6.33
C PRO A 68 -10.30 -14.56 -6.95
N LYS A 69 -11.07 -15.06 -7.95
CA LYS A 69 -10.65 -16.20 -8.80
C LYS A 69 -9.90 -15.76 -10.07
N GLY A 70 -9.68 -14.45 -10.20
CA GLY A 70 -9.05 -13.79 -11.33
C GLY A 70 -9.21 -12.27 -11.20
N VAL A 71 -8.59 -11.52 -12.11
CA VAL A 71 -8.68 -10.05 -12.12
C VAL A 71 -10.14 -9.63 -12.27
N THR A 72 -10.65 -8.85 -11.31
CA THR A 72 -12.02 -8.34 -11.37
C THR A 72 -12.15 -6.99 -10.66
N PRO A 73 -12.89 -6.02 -11.22
CA PRO A 73 -13.10 -4.71 -10.60
C PRO A 73 -13.65 -4.79 -9.17
N LYS A 74 -14.46 -5.80 -8.86
CA LYS A 74 -15.11 -5.99 -7.54
C LYS A 74 -14.11 -6.09 -6.39
N TYR A 75 -12.92 -6.61 -6.64
CA TYR A 75 -11.87 -6.79 -5.65
C TYR A 75 -10.68 -5.85 -5.89
N SER A 76 -10.87 -4.76 -6.64
CA SER A 76 -9.84 -3.74 -6.81
C SER A 76 -9.62 -2.97 -5.50
N LEU A 77 -8.38 -2.55 -5.25
CA LEU A 77 -8.03 -1.69 -4.12
C LEU A 77 -8.25 -0.19 -4.41
N LYS A 78 -8.61 0.18 -5.64
CA LYS A 78 -8.90 1.57 -6.05
C LYS A 78 -9.83 2.33 -5.09
N PRO A 79 -10.93 1.73 -4.58
CA PRO A 79 -11.84 2.44 -3.68
C PRO A 79 -11.21 2.87 -2.34
N LEU A 80 -10.07 2.29 -1.97
CA LEU A 80 -9.36 2.63 -0.74
C LEU A 80 -8.48 3.86 -0.87
N VAL A 81 -8.12 4.26 -2.10
CA VAL A 81 -7.20 5.38 -2.36
C VAL A 81 -7.66 6.69 -1.70
N PRO A 82 -8.92 7.15 -1.86
CA PRO A 82 -9.37 8.39 -1.23
C PRO A 82 -9.26 8.33 0.29
N ARG A 83 -9.63 7.19 0.89
CA ARG A 83 -9.62 7.02 2.35
C ARG A 83 -8.20 6.94 2.92
N LEU A 84 -7.30 6.24 2.23
CA LEU A 84 -5.88 6.20 2.59
C LEU A 84 -5.25 7.58 2.48
N SER A 85 -5.51 8.32 1.40
CA SER A 85 -4.99 9.68 1.22
C SER A 85 -5.45 10.62 2.34
N GLU A 86 -6.73 10.56 2.70
CA GLU A 86 -7.28 11.35 3.82
C GLU A 86 -6.60 11.02 5.16
N LEU A 87 -6.44 9.73 5.47
CA LEU A 87 -5.85 9.30 6.74
C LEU A 87 -4.35 9.59 6.84
N LEU A 88 -3.63 9.48 5.72
CA LEU A 88 -2.19 9.73 5.64
C LEU A 88 -1.86 11.23 5.52
N GLY A 89 -2.78 12.04 4.99
CA GLY A 89 -2.55 13.46 4.73
C GLY A 89 -1.64 13.71 3.51
N VAL A 90 -1.44 12.70 2.66
CA VAL A 90 -0.65 12.77 1.42
C VAL A 90 -1.43 12.09 0.30
N GLU A 91 -1.17 12.48 -0.94
CA GLU A 91 -1.76 11.81 -2.09
C GLU A 91 -1.20 10.39 -2.24
N VAL A 92 -2.09 9.41 -2.29
CA VAL A 92 -1.75 8.02 -2.61
C VAL A 92 -1.92 7.79 -4.10
N VAL A 93 -0.82 7.48 -4.78
CA VAL A 93 -0.82 7.10 -6.19
C VAL A 93 -1.22 5.63 -6.28
N MET A 94 -2.08 5.28 -7.23
CA MET A 94 -2.49 3.89 -7.47
C MET A 94 -1.79 3.33 -8.71
N ALA A 95 -1.18 2.16 -8.57
CA ALA A 95 -0.69 1.41 -9.72
C ALA A 95 -1.85 0.70 -10.43
N ASN A 96 -1.73 0.55 -11.76
CA ASN A 96 -2.70 -0.24 -12.52
C ASN A 96 -2.58 -1.74 -12.25
N ASP A 97 -1.47 -2.18 -11.65
CA ASP A 97 -1.16 -3.57 -11.40
C ASP A 97 -0.20 -3.75 -10.21
N CYS A 98 0.12 -4.99 -9.86
CA CYS A 98 1.11 -5.35 -8.83
C CYS A 98 2.53 -5.52 -9.39
N ILE A 99 2.63 -5.88 -10.67
CA ILE A 99 3.88 -6.22 -11.36
C ILE A 99 3.90 -5.58 -12.77
N GLY A 100 5.09 -5.44 -13.35
CA GLY A 100 5.28 -4.95 -14.71
C GLY A 100 5.99 -3.60 -14.79
N GLU A 101 6.42 -3.24 -16.00
CA GLU A 101 7.27 -2.06 -16.24
C GLU A 101 6.62 -0.75 -15.78
N GLU A 102 5.31 -0.59 -15.93
CA GLU A 102 4.59 0.60 -15.49
C GLU A 102 4.62 0.76 -13.96
N VAL A 103 4.52 -0.34 -13.22
CA VAL A 103 4.63 -0.34 -11.76
C VAL A 103 6.05 0.06 -11.33
N GLU A 104 7.07 -0.44 -12.02
CA GLU A 104 8.46 -0.09 -11.76
C GLU A 104 8.73 1.40 -12.04
N LYS A 105 8.19 1.94 -13.14
CA LYS A 105 8.26 3.37 -13.47
C LYS A 105 7.60 4.23 -12.40
N LEU A 106 6.39 3.87 -11.95
CA LEU A 106 5.68 4.58 -10.88
C LEU A 106 6.46 4.53 -9.56
N ALA A 107 6.98 3.36 -9.19
CA ALA A 107 7.79 3.20 -7.98
C ALA A 107 9.10 3.99 -8.06
N ALA A 108 9.72 4.10 -9.24
CA ALA A 108 10.92 4.90 -9.46
C ALA A 108 10.64 6.40 -9.41
N ALA A 109 9.51 6.85 -9.96
CA ALA A 109 9.09 8.25 -9.99
C ALA A 109 8.53 8.76 -8.65
N LEU A 110 8.30 7.87 -7.67
CA LEU A 110 7.71 8.24 -6.39
C LEU A 110 8.59 9.29 -5.68
N PRO A 111 8.03 10.46 -5.29
CA PRO A 111 8.77 11.48 -4.54
C PRO A 111 9.07 10.99 -3.12
N GLU A 112 10.00 11.66 -2.44
CA GLU A 112 10.22 11.42 -1.00
C GLU A 112 8.94 11.75 -0.22
N GLY A 113 8.54 10.86 0.69
CA GLY A 113 7.24 10.96 1.35
C GLY A 113 6.04 10.62 0.46
N GLY A 114 6.26 10.09 -0.75
CA GLY A 114 5.21 9.58 -1.61
C GLY A 114 4.74 8.18 -1.20
N VAL A 115 3.49 7.87 -1.53
CA VAL A 115 2.86 6.56 -1.29
C VAL A 115 2.32 6.02 -2.60
N LEU A 116 2.72 4.79 -2.93
CA LEU A 116 2.19 4.02 -4.06
C LEU A 116 1.39 2.84 -3.51
N LEU A 117 0.12 2.70 -3.91
CA LEU A 117 -0.70 1.51 -3.65
C LEU A 117 -0.67 0.61 -4.88
N LEU A 118 -0.20 -0.62 -4.71
CA LEU A 118 -0.29 -1.66 -5.73
C LEU A 118 -1.73 -2.19 -5.82
N GLU A 119 -2.07 -2.77 -6.97
CA GLU A 119 -3.36 -3.45 -7.13
C GLU A 119 -3.44 -4.72 -6.25
N ASN A 120 -4.60 -5.38 -6.23
CA ASN A 120 -4.82 -6.55 -5.40
C ASN A 120 -3.87 -7.70 -5.75
N VAL A 121 -2.97 -8.05 -4.82
CA VAL A 121 -1.96 -9.10 -5.03
C VAL A 121 -2.55 -10.47 -5.34
N ARG A 122 -3.80 -10.75 -4.93
CA ARG A 122 -4.51 -12.00 -5.22
C ARG A 122 -5.10 -12.08 -6.62
N PHE A 123 -4.92 -11.07 -7.45
CA PHE A 123 -5.17 -11.20 -8.89
C PHE A 123 -4.20 -12.16 -9.57
N TYR A 124 -3.05 -12.41 -8.95
CA TYR A 124 -2.04 -13.37 -9.36
C TYR A 124 -2.15 -14.64 -8.51
N LYS A 125 -2.11 -15.81 -9.17
CA LYS A 125 -2.29 -17.12 -8.52
C LYS A 125 -1.12 -17.46 -7.59
N GLU A 126 0.03 -16.86 -7.83
CA GLU A 126 1.27 -17.05 -7.08
C GLU A 126 1.22 -16.44 -5.66
N ALA A 127 0.17 -15.68 -5.33
CA ALA A 127 0.00 -15.02 -4.04
C ALA A 127 -0.90 -15.79 -3.04
N GLU A 128 -1.46 -16.95 -3.42
CA GLU A 128 -2.15 -17.89 -2.51
C GLU A 128 -1.20 -18.75 -1.70
#